data_AF-A0A871BDC0-F1
#
_entry.id   AF-A0A871BDC0-F1
#
_cell.length_a   1.000
_cell.length_b   1.000
_cell.length_c   1.000
_cell.angle_alpha   90.00
_cell.angle_beta   90.00
_cell.angle_gamma   90.00
#
_symmetry.space_group_name_H-M   'P 1'
#
loop_
_entity.id
_entity.type
_entity.pdbx_description
1 polymer ?
#
loop_
_entity_poly.entity_id
_entity_poly.type
_entity_poly.pdbx_seq_one_letter_code
_entity_poly.pdbx_strand_id
1 'polypeptide(L)'
;MVLEIDEERLGAVLEALPTDDNGGVGRHAHYTRQKYETIYGITPETIADHLGTIFSITIRQRAGPQSIEQVETSRSAFDAETFQSLDSHADAYDYLTDIEGVGPKIANEYLRKVVHAFGFKQAWCGDLYVPLDQHVVAALVETGCIHDDGVRPEKTKPSALLNLNPESTPRTRLSASSLQAAFKRVAETQGTDRIAFDELWSENKFFLSIPEFREESCVSAFLTST
;
A
#
# COMPACT_ATOMS: atom_id res chain seq x y z
N MET A 1 24.44 7.59 -10.43
CA MET A 1 23.07 8.07 -10.21
C MET A 1 22.29 6.89 -9.70
N VAL A 2 22.01 6.86 -8.40
CA VAL A 2 21.38 5.73 -7.71
C VAL A 2 20.28 6.33 -6.85
N LEU A 3 19.05 5.82 -6.97
CA LEU A 3 18.02 6.10 -5.98
C LEU A 3 18.37 5.27 -4.75
N GLU A 4 18.48 5.91 -3.59
CA GLU A 4 18.85 5.25 -2.35
C GLU A 4 17.71 5.32 -1.34
N ILE A 5 17.59 4.25 -0.55
CA ILE A 5 16.64 4.18 0.56
C ILE A 5 17.36 4.61 1.83
N ASP A 6 16.86 5.64 2.48
CA ASP A 6 17.36 6.10 3.77
C ASP A 6 16.58 5.41 4.89
N GLU A 7 17.13 4.32 5.43
CA GLU A 7 16.48 3.55 6.50
C GLU A 7 16.40 4.31 7.84
N GLU A 8 17.33 5.24 8.10
CA GLU A 8 17.26 6.11 9.28
C GLU A 8 16.08 7.08 9.14
N ARG A 9 15.94 7.70 7.97
CA ARG A 9 14.79 8.56 7.66
C ARG A 9 13.47 7.79 7.69
N LEU A 10 13.44 6.58 7.13
CA LEU A 10 12.27 5.71 7.22
C LEU A 10 11.87 5.44 8.67
N GLY A 11 12.85 5.21 9.56
CA GLY A 11 12.60 5.02 10.97
C GLY A 11 11.99 6.24 11.65
N ALA A 12 12.55 7.42 11.42
CA ALA A 12 12.02 8.67 11.97
C ALA A 12 10.62 9.00 11.43
N VAL A 13 10.38 8.74 10.15
CA VAL A 13 9.04 8.90 9.55
C VAL A 13 8.05 7.93 10.15
N LEU A 14 8.42 6.65 10.30
CA LEU A 14 7.54 5.63 10.89
C LEU A 14 7.14 6.00 12.32
N GLU A 15 8.06 6.50 13.14
CA GLU A 15 7.80 6.94 14.51
C GLU A 15 6.80 8.11 14.57
N ALA A 16 6.81 8.97 13.56
CA ALA A 16 5.87 10.10 13.48
C ALA A 16 4.48 9.69 12.94
N LEU A 17 4.37 8.56 12.23
CA LEU A 17 3.11 8.14 11.63
C LEU A 17 2.07 7.79 12.72
N PRO A 18 0.81 8.21 12.56
CA PRO A 18 -0.24 8.00 13.56
C PRO A 18 -0.87 6.61 13.38
N THR A 19 -0.07 5.58 13.58
CA THR A 19 -0.48 4.17 13.39
C THR A 19 -1.49 3.73 14.45
N ASP A 20 -1.46 4.35 15.62
CA ASP A 20 -2.33 4.03 16.76
C ASP A 20 -3.72 4.70 16.68
N ASP A 21 -3.90 5.66 15.76
CA ASP A 21 -5.18 6.34 15.57
C ASP A 21 -6.29 5.37 15.15
N ASN A 22 -7.54 5.76 15.45
CA ASN A 22 -8.75 5.03 15.04
C ASN A 22 -8.82 3.57 15.53
N GLY A 23 -8.26 3.31 16.72
CA GLY A 23 -8.26 1.98 17.32
C GLY A 23 -7.10 1.10 16.83
N GLY A 24 -5.93 1.69 16.58
CA GLY A 24 -4.71 0.95 16.25
C GLY A 24 -4.56 0.54 14.80
N VAL A 25 -5.26 1.19 13.87
CA VAL A 25 -5.29 0.81 12.44
C VAL A 25 -4.88 1.95 11.52
N GLY A 26 -4.68 3.15 12.06
CA GLY A 26 -4.40 4.34 11.28
C GLY A 26 -5.59 4.88 10.48
N ARG A 27 -5.42 6.04 9.85
CA ARG A 27 -6.49 6.73 9.12
C ARG A 27 -6.81 6.10 7.78
N HIS A 28 -5.84 5.52 7.08
CA HIS A 28 -6.08 4.98 5.74
C HIS A 28 -6.95 3.72 5.82
N ALA A 29 -6.63 2.82 6.76
CA ALA A 29 -7.45 1.63 7.03
C ALA A 29 -8.84 2.03 7.55
N HIS A 30 -8.91 3.00 8.48
CA HIS A 30 -10.18 3.50 8.99
C HIS A 30 -11.07 4.10 7.89
N TYR A 31 -10.55 4.99 7.04
CA TYR A 31 -11.31 5.56 5.93
C TYR A 31 -11.76 4.49 4.93
N THR A 32 -10.92 3.48 4.71
CA THR A 32 -11.29 2.33 3.89
C THR A 32 -12.48 1.58 4.50
N ARG A 33 -12.46 1.28 5.81
CA ARG A 33 -13.60 0.69 6.53
C ARG A 33 -14.85 1.55 6.38
N GLN A 34 -14.75 2.82 6.76
CA GLN A 34 -15.86 3.77 6.74
C GLN A 34 -16.52 3.87 5.37
N LYS A 35 -15.72 3.96 4.29
CA LYS A 35 -16.23 3.99 2.93
C LYS A 35 -17.05 2.74 2.61
N TYR A 36 -16.52 1.56 2.95
CA TYR A 36 -17.15 0.31 2.60
C TYR A 36 -18.39 0.01 3.44
N GLU A 37 -18.35 0.36 4.73
CA GLU A 37 -19.50 0.30 5.62
C GLU A 37 -20.62 1.23 5.12
N THR A 38 -20.29 2.50 4.85
CA THR A 38 -21.27 3.52 4.46
C THR A 38 -21.93 3.20 3.11
N ILE A 39 -21.16 2.73 2.13
CA ILE A 39 -21.64 2.56 0.74
C ILE A 39 -22.18 1.15 0.49
N TYR A 40 -21.57 0.13 1.09
CA TYR A 40 -21.85 -1.27 0.78
C TYR A 40 -22.39 -2.07 1.98
N GLY A 41 -22.45 -1.47 3.18
CA GLY A 41 -22.89 -2.17 4.39
C GLY A 41 -21.93 -3.25 4.88
N ILE A 42 -20.65 -3.20 4.46
CA ILE A 42 -19.64 -4.20 4.82
C ILE A 42 -18.87 -3.73 6.06
N THR A 43 -18.87 -4.54 7.12
CA THR A 43 -18.18 -4.27 8.38
C THR A 43 -17.11 -5.35 8.65
N PRO A 44 -16.22 -5.17 9.64
CA PRO A 44 -15.30 -6.22 10.08
C PRO A 44 -15.99 -7.55 10.43
N GLU A 45 -17.22 -7.51 10.95
CA GLU A 45 -17.98 -8.70 11.34
C GLU A 45 -18.59 -9.44 10.14
N THR A 46 -18.90 -8.73 9.06
CA THR A 46 -19.53 -9.31 7.85
C THR A 46 -18.54 -9.58 6.72
N ILE A 47 -17.26 -9.23 6.91
CA ILE A 47 -16.21 -9.29 5.88
C ILE A 47 -16.11 -10.65 5.16
N ALA A 48 -16.27 -11.74 5.90
CA ALA A 48 -16.12 -13.10 5.38
C ALA A 48 -17.12 -13.40 4.25
N ASP A 49 -18.34 -12.87 4.36
CA ASP A 49 -19.40 -13.06 3.36
C ASP A 49 -19.25 -12.12 2.14
N HIS A 50 -18.33 -11.15 2.22
CA HIS A 50 -18.16 -10.08 1.24
C HIS A 50 -16.81 -10.06 0.53
N LEU A 51 -15.99 -11.09 0.70
CA LEU A 51 -14.66 -11.21 0.08
C LEU A 51 -14.71 -11.00 -1.44
N GLY A 52 -15.69 -11.59 -2.13
CA GLY A 52 -15.89 -11.44 -3.58
C GLY A 52 -16.33 -10.03 -4.00
N THR A 53 -17.14 -9.35 -3.18
CA THR A 53 -17.53 -7.95 -3.40
C THR A 53 -16.33 -7.02 -3.29
N ILE A 54 -15.50 -7.21 -2.26
CA ILE A 54 -14.28 -6.41 -2.08
C ILE A 54 -13.28 -6.66 -3.20
N PHE A 55 -13.15 -7.91 -3.64
CA PHE A 55 -12.27 -8.27 -4.75
C PHE A 55 -12.73 -7.55 -6.03
N SER A 56 -14.03 -7.64 -6.35
CA SER A 56 -14.66 -6.98 -7.49
C SER A 56 -14.44 -5.46 -7.50
N ILE A 57 -14.57 -4.81 -6.35
CA ILE A 57 -14.32 -3.37 -6.21
C ILE A 57 -12.83 -3.06 -6.39
N THR A 58 -11.96 -3.89 -5.82
CA THR A 58 -10.50 -3.68 -5.85
C THR A 58 -9.94 -3.80 -7.25
N ILE A 59 -10.32 -4.84 -7.98
CA ILE A 59 -9.90 -4.99 -9.37
C ILE A 59 -10.42 -3.82 -10.20
N ARG A 60 -11.70 -3.46 -10.10
CA ARG A 60 -12.24 -2.32 -10.87
C ARG A 60 -11.53 -1.00 -10.58
N GLN A 61 -11.09 -0.77 -9.34
CA GLN A 61 -10.38 0.46 -8.95
C GLN A 61 -8.90 0.46 -9.34
N ARG A 62 -8.25 -0.70 -9.44
CA ARG A 62 -6.79 -0.81 -9.62
C ARG A 62 -6.35 -1.42 -10.95
N ALA A 63 -7.28 -1.96 -11.72
CA ALA A 63 -7.10 -2.55 -13.05
C ALA A 63 -6.58 -1.56 -14.11
N GLY A 64 -6.61 -0.25 -13.85
CA GLY A 64 -6.02 0.76 -14.72
C GLY A 64 -6.48 0.62 -16.18
N PRO A 65 -5.59 0.28 -17.13
CA PRO A 65 -5.89 0.18 -18.56
C PRO A 65 -6.61 -1.11 -19.00
N GLN A 66 -6.97 -2.02 -18.09
CA GLN A 66 -7.69 -3.25 -18.48
C GLN A 66 -9.05 -2.95 -19.10
N SER A 67 -9.45 -3.78 -20.07
CA SER A 67 -10.81 -3.74 -20.61
C SER A 67 -11.83 -4.26 -19.58
N ILE A 68 -13.10 -3.92 -19.79
CA ILE A 68 -14.20 -4.45 -18.96
C ILE A 68 -14.20 -5.99 -19.00
N GLU A 69 -13.94 -6.59 -20.16
CA GLU A 69 -13.88 -8.04 -20.32
C GLU A 69 -12.78 -8.67 -19.44
N GLN A 70 -11.59 -8.08 -19.42
CA GLN A 70 -10.50 -8.57 -18.56
C GLN A 70 -10.84 -8.48 -17.06
N VAL A 71 -11.52 -7.40 -16.67
CA VAL A 71 -12.00 -7.22 -15.29
C VAL A 71 -13.04 -8.30 -14.94
N GLU A 72 -13.98 -8.59 -15.84
CA GLU A 72 -14.99 -9.63 -15.58
C GLU A 72 -14.38 -11.04 -15.58
N THR A 73 -13.44 -11.36 -16.46
CA THR A 73 -12.69 -12.64 -16.43
C THR A 73 -12.02 -12.85 -15.07
N SER A 74 -11.31 -11.84 -14.59
CA SER A 74 -10.65 -11.89 -13.29
C SER A 74 -11.65 -12.03 -12.13
N ARG A 75 -12.78 -11.32 -12.19
CA ARG A 75 -13.86 -11.42 -11.18
C ARG A 75 -14.46 -12.81 -11.13
N SER A 76 -14.68 -13.45 -12.28
CA SER A 76 -15.23 -14.80 -12.36
C SER A 76 -14.26 -15.89 -11.92
N ALA A 77 -12.95 -15.63 -12.03
CA ALA A 77 -11.91 -16.57 -11.59
C ALA A 77 -11.68 -16.55 -10.07
N PHE A 78 -12.04 -15.47 -9.38
CA PHE A 78 -11.94 -15.38 -7.93
C PHE A 78 -13.05 -16.19 -7.24
N ASP A 79 -12.64 -17.07 -6.34
CA ASP A 79 -13.49 -17.91 -5.50
C ASP A 79 -13.25 -17.58 -4.02
N ALA A 80 -14.30 -17.09 -3.36
CA ALA A 80 -14.24 -16.65 -1.98
C ALA A 80 -14.03 -17.82 -1.01
N GLU A 81 -14.60 -18.99 -1.30
CA GLU A 81 -14.46 -20.18 -0.45
C GLU A 81 -13.02 -20.69 -0.46
N THR A 82 -12.42 -20.82 -1.65
CA THR A 82 -10.99 -21.13 -1.81
C THR A 82 -10.15 -20.11 -1.04
N PHE A 83 -10.32 -18.80 -1.28
CA PHE A 83 -9.53 -17.77 -0.59
C PHE A 83 -9.66 -17.85 0.95
N GLN A 84 -10.88 -18.10 1.45
CA GLN A 84 -11.14 -18.22 2.88
C GLN A 84 -10.46 -19.46 3.49
N SER A 85 -10.31 -20.54 2.72
CA SER A 85 -9.67 -21.78 3.16
C SER A 85 -8.14 -21.73 3.26
N LEU A 86 -7.49 -20.73 2.65
CA LEU A 86 -6.02 -20.63 2.63
C LEU A 86 -5.46 -20.38 4.03
N ASP A 87 -4.33 -21.01 4.36
CA ASP A 87 -3.77 -21.00 5.72
C ASP A 87 -2.79 -19.85 5.95
N SER A 88 -2.10 -19.39 4.89
CA SER A 88 -1.06 -18.37 5.00
C SER A 88 -1.28 -17.18 4.06
N HIS A 89 -0.66 -16.05 4.42
CA HIS A 89 -0.58 -14.89 3.54
C HIS A 89 0.10 -15.23 2.20
N ALA A 90 1.13 -16.08 2.22
CA ALA A 90 1.86 -16.48 1.01
C ALA A 90 0.94 -17.24 0.04
N ASP A 91 0.19 -18.24 0.52
CA ASP A 91 -0.75 -18.99 -0.31
C ASP A 91 -1.86 -18.08 -0.85
N ALA A 92 -2.34 -17.15 -0.03
CA ALA A 92 -3.32 -16.14 -0.43
C ALA A 92 -2.78 -15.19 -1.51
N TYR A 93 -1.52 -14.77 -1.39
CA TYR A 93 -0.87 -13.94 -2.39
C TYR A 93 -0.69 -14.68 -3.71
N ASP A 94 -0.16 -15.91 -3.67
CA ASP A 94 0.08 -16.74 -4.85
C ASP A 94 -1.23 -17.03 -5.59
N TYR A 95 -2.27 -17.46 -4.85
CA TYR A 95 -3.62 -17.66 -5.38
C TYR A 95 -4.15 -16.42 -6.11
N LEU A 96 -4.00 -15.23 -5.53
CA LEU A 96 -4.44 -13.99 -6.16
C LEU A 96 -3.65 -13.69 -7.42
N THR A 97 -2.32 -13.87 -7.40
CA THR A 97 -1.47 -13.54 -8.56
C THR A 97 -1.54 -14.55 -9.71
N ASP A 98 -2.05 -15.75 -9.44
CA ASP A 98 -2.34 -16.76 -10.46
C ASP A 98 -3.60 -16.42 -11.28
N ILE A 99 -4.47 -15.54 -10.76
CA ILE A 99 -5.62 -15.06 -11.52
C ILE A 99 -5.14 -14.11 -12.63
N GLU A 100 -5.43 -14.47 -13.89
CA GLU A 100 -5.10 -13.64 -15.04
C GLU A 100 -5.62 -12.21 -14.86
N GLY A 101 -4.74 -11.22 -15.02
CA GLY A 101 -5.09 -9.80 -14.83
C GLY A 101 -4.92 -9.30 -13.38
N VAL A 102 -4.72 -10.17 -12.40
CA VAL A 102 -4.45 -9.79 -11.01
C VAL A 102 -2.94 -9.76 -10.79
N GLY A 103 -2.32 -8.64 -11.14
CA GLY A 103 -0.90 -8.44 -10.83
C GLY A 103 -0.62 -8.17 -9.34
N PRO A 104 0.65 -8.18 -8.91
CA PRO A 104 1.10 -7.91 -7.53
C PRO A 104 0.45 -6.69 -6.87
N LYS A 105 0.24 -5.61 -7.64
CA LYS A 105 -0.37 -4.38 -7.14
C LYS A 105 -1.83 -4.57 -6.70
N ILE A 106 -2.60 -5.36 -7.45
CA ILE A 106 -4.01 -5.61 -7.15
C ILE A 106 -4.11 -6.58 -5.97
N ALA A 107 -3.26 -7.63 -5.96
CA ALA A 107 -3.18 -8.59 -4.85
C ALA A 107 -2.84 -7.88 -3.52
N ASN A 108 -1.79 -7.06 -3.47
CA ASN A 108 -1.40 -6.32 -2.27
C ASN A 108 -2.50 -5.36 -1.78
N GLU A 109 -3.16 -4.64 -2.69
CA GLU A 109 -4.27 -3.76 -2.31
C GLU A 109 -5.47 -4.54 -1.76
N TYR A 110 -5.79 -5.70 -2.35
CA TYR A 110 -6.87 -6.56 -1.87
C TYR A 110 -6.57 -7.10 -0.46
N LEU A 111 -5.36 -7.65 -0.26
CA LEU A 111 -4.91 -8.15 1.03
C LEU A 111 -4.86 -7.04 2.08
N ARG A 112 -4.36 -5.84 1.73
CA ARG A 112 -4.40 -4.67 2.62
C ARG A 112 -5.83 -4.34 3.06
N LYS A 113 -6.80 -4.39 2.15
CA LYS A 113 -8.21 -4.13 2.50
C LYS A 113 -8.76 -5.20 3.44
N VAL A 114 -8.69 -6.47 3.07
CA VAL A 114 -9.35 -7.53 3.86
C VAL A 114 -8.63 -7.80 5.18
N VAL A 115 -7.30 -7.84 5.17
CA VAL A 115 -6.50 -8.14 6.37
C VAL A 115 -6.35 -6.90 7.25
N HIS A 116 -5.66 -5.86 6.77
CA HIS A 116 -5.39 -4.68 7.60
C HIS A 116 -6.66 -3.85 7.83
N ALA A 117 -7.37 -3.50 6.75
CA ALA A 117 -8.56 -2.67 6.87
C ALA A 117 -9.81 -3.43 7.30
N PHE A 118 -9.87 -4.75 7.43
CA PHE A 118 -11.08 -5.40 7.98
C PHE A 118 -10.81 -6.44 9.06
N GLY A 119 -9.55 -6.73 9.36
CA GLY A 119 -9.17 -7.72 10.37
C GLY A 119 -9.40 -9.16 9.93
N PHE A 120 -9.75 -9.42 8.67
CA PHE A 120 -9.93 -10.78 8.18
C PHE A 120 -8.58 -11.50 8.18
N LYS A 121 -8.50 -12.61 8.94
CA LYS A 121 -7.26 -13.34 9.17
C LYS A 121 -6.12 -12.43 9.65
N GLN A 122 -6.39 -11.66 10.71
CA GLN A 122 -5.46 -10.71 11.32
C GLN A 122 -4.03 -11.24 11.55
N ALA A 123 -3.87 -12.55 11.76
CA ALA A 123 -2.55 -13.19 11.88
C ALA A 123 -1.63 -12.96 10.66
N TRP A 124 -2.19 -12.61 9.50
CA TRP A 124 -1.46 -12.31 8.27
C TRP A 124 -0.92 -10.87 8.20
N CYS A 125 -1.26 -10.01 9.17
CA CYS A 125 -0.95 -8.57 9.12
C CYS A 125 0.55 -8.28 8.98
N GLY A 126 1.40 -8.99 9.75
CA GLY A 126 2.86 -8.83 9.70
C GLY A 126 3.51 -9.22 8.37
N ASP A 127 2.81 -9.99 7.53
CA ASP A 127 3.30 -10.41 6.21
C ASP A 127 2.90 -9.46 5.07
N LEU A 128 1.96 -8.54 5.33
CA LEU A 128 1.44 -7.64 4.31
C LEU A 128 2.54 -6.76 3.70
N TYR A 129 2.52 -6.64 2.37
CA TYR A 129 3.26 -5.61 1.66
C TYR A 129 2.49 -4.29 1.66
N VAL A 130 3.22 -3.18 1.80
CA VAL A 130 2.64 -1.84 1.66
C VAL A 130 2.24 -1.63 0.19
N PRO A 131 0.99 -1.24 -0.13
CA PRO A 131 0.62 -0.90 -1.50
C PRO A 131 1.41 0.34 -1.98
N LEU A 132 2.45 0.14 -2.80
CA LEU A 132 3.32 1.20 -3.32
C LEU A 132 2.64 2.00 -4.45
N ASP A 133 1.58 2.72 -4.12
CA ASP A 133 0.92 3.63 -5.05
C ASP A 133 1.58 5.02 -5.10
N GLN A 134 1.06 5.91 -5.95
CA GLN A 134 1.67 7.22 -6.17
C GLN A 134 1.76 8.07 -4.91
N HIS A 135 0.83 7.92 -3.95
CA HIS A 135 0.76 8.75 -2.76
C HIS A 135 1.81 8.32 -1.75
N VAL A 136 1.93 7.00 -1.52
CA VAL A 136 2.98 6.44 -0.67
C VAL A 136 4.36 6.82 -1.21
N VAL A 137 4.59 6.63 -2.51
CA VAL A 137 5.91 6.95 -3.10
C VAL A 137 6.18 8.46 -3.12
N ALA A 138 5.16 9.31 -3.32
CA ALA A 138 5.31 10.75 -3.21
C ALA A 138 5.75 11.17 -1.80
N ALA A 139 5.07 10.67 -0.76
CA ALA A 139 5.46 10.96 0.63
C ALA A 139 6.89 10.53 0.94
N LEU A 140 7.32 9.36 0.46
CA LEU A 140 8.69 8.88 0.67
C LEU A 140 9.74 9.81 0.04
N VAL A 141 9.43 10.39 -1.12
CA VAL A 141 10.32 11.36 -1.77
C VAL A 141 10.30 12.70 -1.02
N GLU A 142 9.11 13.21 -0.70
CA GLU A 142 8.95 14.51 -0.01
C GLU A 142 9.57 14.54 1.39
N THR A 143 9.57 13.40 2.08
CA THR A 143 10.19 13.23 3.40
C THR A 143 11.67 12.86 3.34
N GLY A 144 12.25 12.71 2.15
CA GLY A 144 13.65 12.31 1.95
C GLY A 144 13.96 10.86 2.31
N CYS A 145 12.95 9.99 2.44
CA CYS A 145 13.16 8.54 2.64
C CYS A 145 13.72 7.87 1.37
N ILE A 146 13.40 8.43 0.20
CA ILE A 146 14.03 8.09 -1.07
C ILE A 146 14.82 9.31 -1.52
N HIS A 147 16.14 9.18 -1.53
CA HIS A 147 17.02 10.22 -2.08
C HIS A 147 17.05 10.11 -3.61
N ASP A 148 16.77 11.23 -4.28
CA ASP A 148 16.83 11.36 -5.73
C ASP A 148 17.78 12.48 -6.14
N ASP A 149 19.07 12.14 -6.19
CA ASP A 149 20.15 13.05 -6.60
C ASP A 149 20.15 13.36 -8.12
N GLY A 150 19.11 12.89 -8.83
CA GLY A 150 19.00 12.97 -10.28
C GLY A 150 18.25 14.21 -10.74
N VAL A 151 18.74 14.85 -11.81
CA VAL A 151 17.94 15.81 -12.58
C VAL A 151 16.88 15.01 -13.35
N ARG A 152 15.70 14.82 -12.76
CA ARG A 152 14.54 14.24 -13.46
C ARG A 152 13.72 15.35 -14.12
N PRO A 153 13.05 15.05 -15.25
CA PRO A 153 12.00 15.93 -15.74
C PRO A 153 10.98 16.17 -14.62
N GLU A 154 10.62 17.43 -14.39
CA GLU A 154 9.67 17.90 -13.37
C GLU A 154 8.33 17.14 -13.38
N LYS A 155 7.97 16.54 -14.52
CA LYS A 155 6.73 15.75 -14.71
C LYS A 155 6.86 14.26 -14.39
N THR A 156 7.96 13.81 -13.81
CA THR A 156 8.15 12.38 -13.50
C THR A 156 7.20 11.98 -12.38
N LYS A 157 6.27 11.08 -12.66
CA LYS A 157 5.34 10.57 -11.64
C LYS A 157 6.13 9.79 -10.57
N PRO A 158 5.82 9.95 -9.27
CA PRO A 158 6.49 9.21 -8.19
C PRO A 158 6.51 7.70 -8.42
N SER A 159 5.42 7.11 -8.92
CA SER A 159 5.36 5.68 -9.23
C SER A 159 6.35 5.21 -10.31
N ALA A 160 6.85 6.11 -11.15
CA ALA A 160 7.86 5.79 -12.17
C ALA A 160 9.28 5.63 -11.57
N LEU A 161 9.47 6.00 -10.30
CA LEU A 161 10.71 5.79 -9.55
C LEU A 161 10.91 4.33 -9.16
N LEU A 162 9.84 3.53 -9.16
CA LEU A 162 9.91 2.12 -8.77
C LEU A 162 10.05 1.19 -9.97
N ASN A 163 10.90 0.19 -9.80
CA ASN A 163 10.93 -0.99 -10.63
C ASN A 163 10.09 -2.08 -9.98
N LEU A 164 8.97 -2.40 -10.63
CA LEU A 164 8.05 -3.45 -10.20
C LEU A 164 8.42 -4.84 -10.74
N ASN A 165 9.38 -4.92 -11.69
CA ASN A 165 9.85 -6.19 -12.22
C ASN A 165 11.09 -6.65 -11.44
N PRO A 166 11.00 -7.69 -10.59
CA PRO A 166 12.12 -8.14 -9.76
C PRO A 166 13.31 -8.66 -10.59
N GLU A 167 13.07 -9.14 -11.81
CA GLU A 167 14.10 -9.65 -12.74
C GLU A 167 14.84 -8.53 -13.48
N SER A 168 14.39 -7.28 -13.34
CA SER A 168 14.99 -6.11 -13.98
C SER A 168 15.85 -5.34 -12.99
N THR A 169 16.99 -4.83 -13.44
CA THR A 169 17.89 -3.97 -12.64
C THR A 169 18.12 -2.61 -13.33
N PRO A 170 17.06 -1.82 -13.55
CA PRO A 170 17.19 -0.53 -14.20
C PRO A 170 18.02 0.41 -13.33
N ARG A 171 19.07 1.01 -13.92
CA ARG A 171 19.98 1.92 -13.20
C ARG A 171 19.32 3.20 -12.66
N THR A 172 18.07 3.49 -13.03
CA THR A 172 17.37 4.75 -12.73
C THR A 172 16.12 4.57 -11.86
N ARG A 173 15.82 3.34 -11.42
CA ARG A 173 14.64 3.03 -10.60
C ARG A 173 15.02 2.19 -9.39
N LEU A 174 14.32 2.42 -8.29
CA LEU A 174 14.47 1.68 -7.06
C LEU A 174 13.69 0.36 -7.14
N SER A 175 14.28 -0.74 -6.70
CA SER A 175 13.57 -2.02 -6.62
C SER A 175 12.46 -1.96 -5.58
N ALA A 176 11.22 -2.28 -5.98
CA ALA A 176 10.08 -2.33 -5.08
C ALA A 176 10.28 -3.39 -3.98
N SER A 177 10.89 -4.53 -4.28
CA SER A 177 11.19 -5.57 -3.28
C SER A 177 12.24 -5.09 -2.27
N SER A 178 13.23 -4.30 -2.72
CA SER A 178 14.22 -3.71 -1.81
C SER A 178 13.58 -2.71 -0.84
N LEU A 179 12.63 -1.90 -1.34
CA LEU A 179 11.87 -0.98 -0.48
C LEU A 179 10.99 -1.72 0.53
N GLN A 180 10.28 -2.77 0.11
CA GLN A 180 9.50 -3.61 1.03
C GLN A 180 10.37 -4.30 2.09
N ALA A 181 11.60 -4.68 1.75
CA ALA A 181 12.54 -5.27 2.68
C ALA A 181 13.07 -4.23 3.68
N ALA A 182 13.35 -3.00 3.23
CA ALA A 182 13.73 -1.89 4.10
C ALA A 182 12.60 -1.54 5.08
N PHE A 183 11.37 -1.38 4.60
CA PHE A 183 10.22 -1.16 5.48
C PHE A 183 10.08 -2.26 6.54
N LYS A 184 10.29 -3.54 6.16
CA LYS A 184 10.23 -4.66 7.11
C LYS A 184 11.28 -4.53 8.20
N ARG A 185 12.55 -4.33 7.84
CA ARG A 185 13.65 -4.19 8.82
C ARG A 185 13.41 -3.03 9.80
N VAL A 186 12.99 -1.88 9.27
CA VAL A 186 12.73 -0.68 10.07
C VAL A 186 11.56 -0.92 11.03
N ALA A 187 10.44 -1.47 10.52
CA ALA A 187 9.27 -1.76 11.34
C ALA A 187 9.57 -2.80 12.44
N GLU A 188 10.29 -3.87 12.12
CA GLU A 188 10.71 -4.89 13.09
C GLU A 188 11.58 -4.29 14.21
N THR A 189 12.46 -3.34 13.87
CA THR A 189 13.31 -2.65 14.86
C THR A 189 12.49 -1.80 15.84
N GLN A 190 11.34 -1.29 15.41
CA GLN A 190 10.42 -0.50 16.22
C GLN A 190 9.26 -1.33 16.82
N GLY A 191 9.26 -2.65 16.62
CA GLY A 191 8.23 -3.54 17.15
C GLY A 191 6.84 -3.34 16.52
N THR A 192 6.78 -2.92 15.25
CA THR A 192 5.54 -2.72 14.50
C THR A 192 5.52 -3.51 13.20
N ASP A 193 4.35 -3.61 12.57
CA ASP A 193 4.19 -4.28 11.29
C ASP A 193 4.58 -3.35 10.13
N ARG A 194 5.19 -3.92 9.09
CA ARG A 194 5.55 -3.18 7.87
C ARG A 194 4.39 -2.37 7.28
N ILE A 195 3.16 -2.88 7.40
CA ILE A 195 1.97 -2.25 6.83
C ILE A 195 1.67 -0.86 7.42
N ALA A 196 2.26 -0.51 8.57
CA ALA A 196 2.19 0.82 9.17
C ALA A 196 2.56 1.96 8.19
N PHE A 197 3.51 1.72 7.27
CA PHE A 197 3.88 2.69 6.23
C PHE A 197 2.74 2.98 5.22
N ASP A 198 1.64 2.22 5.22
CA ASP A 198 0.44 2.53 4.44
C ASP A 198 -0.19 3.88 4.87
N GLU A 199 0.08 4.37 6.09
CA GLU A 199 -0.36 5.70 6.54
C GLU A 199 0.27 6.86 5.75
N LEU A 200 1.40 6.63 5.08
CA LEU A 200 1.97 7.60 4.14
C LEU A 200 0.99 7.98 3.02
N TRP A 201 0.06 7.08 2.68
CA TRP A 201 -1.02 7.39 1.76
C TRP A 201 -1.90 8.52 2.29
N SER A 202 -2.30 8.45 3.56
CA SER A 202 -3.13 9.48 4.21
C SER A 202 -2.35 10.78 4.33
N GLU A 203 -1.07 10.71 4.74
CA GLU A 203 -0.19 11.87 4.84
C GLU A 203 -0.11 12.62 3.51
N ASN A 204 0.21 11.92 2.42
CA ASN A 204 0.29 12.58 1.13
C ASN A 204 -1.05 13.11 0.67
N LYS A 205 -2.11 12.30 0.74
CA LYS A 205 -3.40 12.64 0.14
C LYS A 205 -4.08 13.82 0.84
N PHE A 206 -3.98 13.91 2.16
CA PHE A 206 -4.72 14.92 2.92
C PHE A 206 -3.88 16.14 3.29
N PHE A 207 -2.55 15.98 3.35
CA PHE A 207 -1.66 17.05 3.83
C PHE A 207 -0.59 17.40 2.80
N LEU A 208 0.33 16.50 2.46
CA LEU A 208 1.52 16.88 1.68
C LEU A 208 1.21 17.37 0.26
N SER A 209 0.19 16.78 -0.37
CA SER A 209 -0.25 17.15 -1.71
C SER A 209 -1.05 18.46 -1.76
N ILE A 210 -1.38 19.06 -0.60
CA ILE A 210 -2.14 20.30 -0.48
C ILE A 210 -1.27 21.33 0.26
N PRO A 211 -0.67 22.31 -0.43
CA PRO A 211 0.30 23.23 0.17
C PRO A 211 -0.17 23.90 1.47
N GLU A 212 -1.45 24.25 1.55
CA GLU A 212 -2.08 24.90 2.70
C GLU A 212 -2.17 24.01 3.94
N PHE A 213 -2.08 22.68 3.78
CA PHE A 213 -2.19 21.72 4.88
C PHE A 213 -0.87 21.00 5.21
N ARG A 214 0.25 21.48 4.66
CA ARG A 214 1.57 20.84 4.85
C ARG A 214 2.07 20.94 6.29
N GLU A 215 1.78 22.03 6.98
CA GLU A 215 2.24 22.24 8.36
C GLU A 215 1.51 21.33 9.35
N GLU A 216 0.30 20.89 9.01
CA GLU A 216 -0.56 19.99 9.79
C GLU A 216 -0.18 18.51 9.65
N SER A 217 0.67 18.17 8.67
CA SER A 217 1.19 16.81 8.51
C SER A 217 2.02 16.39 9.73
N CYS A 218 1.88 15.14 10.18
CA CYS A 218 2.74 14.60 11.24
C CYS A 218 4.20 14.45 10.78
N VAL A 219 4.44 14.42 9.47
CA VAL A 219 5.77 14.32 8.86
C VAL A 219 6.30 15.69 8.37
N SER A 220 5.65 16.80 8.75
CA SER A 220 6.02 18.15 8.32
C SER A 220 7.47 18.53 8.65
N ALA A 221 7.99 18.06 9.79
CA ALA A 221 9.37 18.28 10.22
C ALA A 221 10.43 17.66 9.29
N PHE A 222 10.02 16.72 8.43
CA PHE A 222 10.91 16.04 7.48
C PHE A 222 10.87 16.65 6.08
N LEU A 223 9.96 17.60 5.83
CA LEU A 223 9.86 18.25 4.55
C LEU A 223 11.06 19.17 4.36
N THR A 224 11.80 18.97 3.27
CA THR A 224 12.85 19.91 2.88
C THR A 224 12.23 21.28 2.64
N SER A 225 12.74 22.31 3.33
CA SER A 225 12.34 23.69 3.08
C SER A 225 12.57 24.02 1.60
N THR A 226 11.49 24.21 0.85
CA THR A 226 11.54 24.71 -0.54
C THR A 226 11.96 26.16 -0.58
#